data_AF-A0A269PJS6-F1
#
_entry.id   AF-A0A269PJS6-F1
#
_cell.length_a   1.000
_cell.length_b   1.000
_cell.length_c   1.000
_cell.angle_alpha   90.00
_cell.angle_beta   90.00
_cell.angle_gamma   90.00
#
_symmetry.space_group_name_H-M   'P 1'
#
loop_
_entity.id
_entity.type
_entity.pdbx_description
1 polymer ?
#
loop_
_entity_poly.entity_id
_entity_poly.type
_entity_poly.pdbx_seq_one_letter_code
_entity_poly.pdbx_strand_id
1 'polypeptide(L)'
;MALIIAELAEALEPVIAGAIEAAPEEAEAAEVESASAVEEAADAPSLAENPSEAQSSSLGQRLKDLSIKVAKLSGIEGAKSGMVFGVFYMINKSLAEKSKSTGKKTKLSVYIKLVAENFNKLDIPFSEKTKEAAIDAAKNYPWISNDID
;
A
#
# COMPACT_ATOMS: atom_id res chain seq x y z
N MET A 1 -19.36 7.65 -5.06
CA MET A 1 -18.06 7.28 -4.44
C MET A 1 -16.86 7.53 -5.34
N ALA A 2 -17.02 7.64 -6.67
CA ALA A 2 -15.90 7.77 -7.61
C ALA A 2 -15.15 9.12 -7.60
N LEU A 3 -15.82 10.25 -7.34
CA LEU A 3 -15.19 11.59 -7.34
C LEU A 3 -14.26 11.88 -6.16
N ILE A 4 -14.41 11.15 -5.05
CA ILE A 4 -13.67 11.44 -3.82
C ILE A 4 -12.27 10.80 -3.85
N ILE A 5 -12.08 9.68 -4.55
CA ILE A 5 -10.80 8.96 -4.53
C ILE A 5 -9.75 9.63 -5.43
N ALA A 6 -10.14 10.24 -6.54
CA ALA A 6 -9.22 10.90 -7.47
C ALA A 6 -8.53 12.12 -6.82
N GLU A 7 -9.32 13.00 -6.23
CA GLU A 7 -8.86 14.20 -5.54
C GLU A 7 -8.04 13.86 -4.29
N LEU A 8 -8.41 12.77 -3.59
CA LEU A 8 -7.61 12.23 -2.50
C LEU A 8 -6.29 11.62 -3.00
N ALA A 9 -6.28 10.93 -4.14
CA ALA A 9 -5.08 10.29 -4.66
C ALA A 9 -4.00 11.32 -5.03
N GLU A 10 -4.39 12.41 -5.69
CA GLU A 10 -3.48 13.53 -6.02
C GLU A 10 -2.91 14.17 -4.74
N ALA A 11 -3.72 14.32 -3.69
CA ALA A 11 -3.25 14.82 -2.40
C ALA A 11 -2.35 13.81 -1.63
N LEU A 12 -2.52 12.51 -1.88
CA LEU A 12 -1.80 11.43 -1.22
C LEU A 12 -0.43 11.15 -1.84
N GLU A 13 -0.27 11.35 -3.16
CA GLU A 13 0.98 11.13 -3.87
C GLU A 13 2.20 11.79 -3.20
N PRO A 14 2.22 13.11 -2.90
CA PRO A 14 3.37 13.73 -2.27
C PRO A 14 3.61 13.23 -0.83
N VAL A 15 2.54 12.88 -0.11
CA VAL A 15 2.60 12.37 1.27
C VAL A 15 3.28 11.00 1.32
N ILE A 16 2.93 10.14 0.36
CA ILE A 16 3.40 8.76 0.24
C ILE A 16 4.77 8.70 -0.40
N ALA A 17 5.03 9.45 -1.46
CA ALA A 17 6.35 9.54 -2.09
C ALA A 17 7.41 9.95 -1.06
N GLY A 18 7.14 11.00 -0.28
CA GLY A 18 8.05 11.43 0.78
C GLY A 18 8.20 10.43 1.94
N ALA A 19 7.23 9.52 2.17
CA ALA A 19 7.38 8.44 3.16
C ALA A 19 8.26 7.30 2.61
N ILE A 20 8.08 6.93 1.34
CA ILE A 20 8.81 5.86 0.69
C ILE A 20 10.28 6.23 0.51
N GLU A 21 10.57 7.47 0.11
CA GLU A 21 11.94 7.97 0.00
C GLU A 21 12.66 8.04 1.35
N ALA A 22 11.92 8.23 2.45
CA ALA A 22 12.47 8.24 3.80
C ALA A 22 12.70 6.81 4.38
N ALA A 23 12.27 5.76 3.68
CA ALA A 23 12.54 4.39 4.11
C ALA A 23 14.05 4.10 4.04
N PRO A 24 14.66 3.54 5.10
CA PRO A 24 16.10 3.29 5.14
C PRO A 24 16.58 2.37 4.01
N GLU A 25 17.82 2.56 3.55
CA GLU A 25 18.44 1.81 2.44
C GLU A 25 18.47 0.29 2.67
N GLU A 26 18.43 -0.19 3.91
CA GLU A 26 18.35 -1.62 4.29
C GLU A 26 16.95 -2.25 4.15
N ALA A 27 16.12 -1.72 3.24
CA ALA A 27 14.75 -2.21 3.02
C ALA A 27 14.68 -3.57 2.31
N GLU A 28 15.78 -4.03 1.72
CA GLU A 28 15.83 -5.24 0.90
C GLU A 28 15.96 -6.50 1.79
N ALA A 29 15.19 -7.52 1.45
CA ALA A 29 15.19 -8.81 2.11
C ALA A 29 15.63 -9.93 1.14
N ALA A 30 14.74 -10.86 0.83
CA ALA A 30 14.96 -11.96 -0.12
C ALA A 30 14.69 -11.55 -1.58
N GLU A 31 15.09 -12.39 -2.53
CA GLU A 31 14.73 -12.26 -3.95
C GLU A 31 13.23 -12.49 -4.19
N VAL A 32 12.70 -11.87 -5.24
CA VAL A 32 11.32 -12.07 -5.69
C VAL A 32 11.19 -13.43 -6.39
N GLU A 33 10.30 -14.29 -5.87
CA GLU A 33 10.05 -15.63 -6.44
C GLU A 33 9.01 -15.63 -7.58
N SER A 34 8.16 -14.58 -7.65
CA SER A 34 7.10 -14.45 -8.65
C SER A 34 7.17 -13.10 -9.34
N ALA A 35 7.94 -13.03 -10.43
CA ALA A 35 8.10 -11.81 -11.22
C ALA A 35 6.77 -11.31 -11.82
N SER A 36 5.87 -12.21 -12.25
CA SER A 36 4.60 -11.82 -12.90
C SER A 36 3.64 -11.06 -11.98
N ALA A 37 3.53 -11.46 -10.71
CA ALA A 37 2.67 -10.77 -9.75
C ALA A 37 3.27 -9.43 -9.28
N VAL A 38 4.61 -9.31 -9.28
CA VAL A 38 5.31 -8.04 -9.04
C VAL A 38 5.10 -7.08 -10.21
N GLU A 39 5.25 -7.57 -11.45
CA GLU A 39 4.99 -6.78 -12.66
C GLU A 39 3.54 -6.30 -12.71
N GLU A 40 2.56 -7.18 -12.46
CA GLU A 40 1.14 -6.82 -12.45
C GLU A 40 0.81 -5.71 -11.44
N ALA A 41 1.45 -5.72 -10.27
CA ALA A 41 1.25 -4.68 -9.26
C ALA A 41 2.02 -3.39 -9.57
N ALA A 42 3.24 -3.50 -10.12
CA ALA A 42 4.06 -2.36 -10.51
C ALA A 42 3.44 -1.58 -11.68
N ASP A 43 2.94 -2.31 -12.68
CA ASP A 43 2.34 -1.77 -13.89
C ASP A 43 0.85 -1.45 -13.73
N ALA A 44 0.33 -1.53 -12.50
CA ALA A 44 -1.04 -1.16 -12.20
C ALA A 44 -1.30 0.34 -12.50
N PRO A 45 -2.51 0.73 -12.92
CA PRO A 45 -2.81 2.12 -13.28
C PRO A 45 -2.49 3.11 -12.15
N SER A 46 -1.99 4.31 -12.49
CA SER A 46 -1.84 5.38 -11.50
C SER A 46 -3.20 5.70 -10.86
N LEU A 47 -3.23 5.79 -9.53
CA LEU A 47 -4.46 6.10 -8.80
C LEU A 47 -4.92 7.55 -9.04
N ALA A 48 -3.99 8.49 -9.18
CA ALA A 48 -4.31 9.90 -9.42
C ALA A 48 -4.87 10.12 -10.84
N GLU A 49 -4.30 9.44 -11.84
CA GLU A 49 -4.71 9.62 -13.23
C GLU A 49 -5.92 8.75 -13.60
N ASN A 50 -5.97 7.51 -13.09
CA ASN A 50 -6.94 6.48 -13.50
C ASN A 50 -7.62 5.81 -12.28
N PRO A 51 -8.33 6.57 -11.43
CA PRO A 51 -8.84 6.10 -10.14
C PRO A 51 -9.82 4.92 -10.24
N SER A 52 -10.63 4.86 -11.30
CA SER A 52 -11.58 3.77 -11.52
C SER A 52 -10.86 2.49 -11.95
N GLU A 53 -9.88 2.61 -12.86
CA GLU A 53 -9.11 1.47 -13.35
C GLU A 53 -8.20 0.90 -12.27
N ALA A 54 -7.58 1.77 -11.47
CA ALA A 54 -6.79 1.39 -10.30
C ALA A 54 -7.62 0.59 -9.28
N GLN A 55 -8.89 0.95 -9.07
CA GLN A 55 -9.79 0.18 -8.20
C GLN A 55 -10.19 -1.18 -8.80
N SER A 56 -10.34 -1.26 -10.11
CA SER A 56 -10.69 -2.52 -10.81
C SER A 56 -9.49 -3.42 -11.13
N SER A 57 -8.26 -2.91 -11.03
CA SER A 57 -7.05 -3.69 -11.30
C SER A 57 -6.90 -4.83 -10.29
N SER A 58 -6.12 -5.84 -10.61
CA SER A 58 -5.88 -6.96 -9.70
C SER A 58 -5.28 -6.52 -8.37
N LEU A 59 -4.36 -5.55 -8.37
CA LEU A 59 -3.85 -4.92 -7.15
C LEU A 59 -4.98 -4.24 -6.37
N GLY A 60 -5.81 -3.45 -7.06
CA GLY A 60 -6.96 -2.78 -6.44
C GLY A 60 -7.94 -3.75 -5.80
N GLN A 61 -8.29 -4.85 -6.49
CA GLN A 61 -9.19 -5.89 -5.96
C GLN A 61 -8.59 -6.58 -4.75
N ARG A 62 -7.28 -6.91 -4.77
CA ARG A 62 -6.58 -7.51 -3.61
C ARG A 62 -6.58 -6.59 -2.38
N LEU A 63 -6.50 -5.29 -2.60
CA LEU A 63 -6.44 -4.29 -1.51
C LEU A 63 -7.80 -3.83 -1.02
N LYS A 64 -8.86 -4.05 -1.79
CA LYS A 64 -10.22 -3.59 -1.46
C LYS A 64 -10.70 -4.15 -0.13
N ASP A 65 -10.57 -5.46 0.08
CA ASP A 65 -11.04 -6.11 1.31
C ASP A 65 -10.22 -5.71 2.53
N LEU A 66 -8.89 -5.60 2.38
CA LEU A 66 -8.01 -5.06 3.41
C LEU A 66 -8.43 -3.63 3.79
N SER A 67 -8.65 -2.78 2.79
CA SER A 67 -8.99 -1.37 3.01
C SER A 67 -10.33 -1.20 3.70
N ILE A 68 -11.33 -2.00 3.33
CA ILE A 68 -12.64 -2.03 4.02
C ILE A 68 -12.48 -2.51 5.46
N LYS A 69 -11.71 -3.58 5.69
CA LYS A 69 -11.45 -4.13 7.02
C LYS A 69 -10.74 -3.10 7.91
N VAL A 70 -9.69 -2.47 7.39
CA VAL A 70 -8.90 -1.46 8.10
C VAL A 70 -9.73 -0.20 8.38
N ALA A 71 -10.49 0.30 7.40
CA ALA A 71 -11.36 1.45 7.61
C ALA A 71 -12.35 1.20 8.77
N LYS A 72 -12.95 0.01 8.83
CA LYS A 72 -13.83 -0.39 9.95
C LYS A 72 -13.09 -0.45 11.29
N LEU A 73 -11.90 -1.06 11.32
CA LEU A 73 -11.09 -1.18 12.55
C LEU A 73 -10.61 0.18 13.07
N SER A 74 -10.34 1.12 12.16
CA SER A 74 -9.92 2.48 12.47
C SER A 74 -11.09 3.45 12.72
N GLY A 75 -12.35 2.98 12.71
CA GLY A 75 -13.54 3.81 12.93
C GLY A 75 -13.78 4.84 11.83
N ILE A 76 -13.28 4.58 10.62
CA ILE A 76 -13.37 5.48 9.48
C ILE A 76 -14.57 5.12 8.61
N GLU A 77 -15.39 6.13 8.31
CA GLU A 77 -16.55 6.02 7.43
C GLU A 77 -16.48 7.00 6.24
N GLY A 78 -17.29 6.72 5.22
CA GLY A 78 -17.49 7.63 4.08
C GLY A 78 -16.22 7.89 3.27
N ALA A 79 -16.04 9.15 2.83
CA ALA A 79 -14.92 9.62 2.01
C ALA A 79 -13.53 9.17 2.51
N LYS A 80 -13.34 9.16 3.82
CA LYS A 80 -12.06 8.83 4.45
C LYS A 80 -11.67 7.35 4.28
N SER A 81 -12.62 6.46 4.02
CA SER A 81 -12.32 5.06 3.67
C SER A 81 -11.56 4.94 2.34
N GLY A 82 -11.74 5.91 1.43
CA GLY A 82 -10.99 6.01 0.19
C GLY A 82 -9.51 6.35 0.41
N MET A 83 -9.18 7.09 1.48
CA MET A 83 -7.78 7.36 1.84
C MET A 83 -7.06 6.09 2.29
N VAL A 84 -7.73 5.24 3.07
CA VAL A 84 -7.18 3.94 3.48
C VAL A 84 -6.81 3.10 2.26
N PHE A 85 -7.71 3.02 1.28
CA PHE A 85 -7.42 2.36 0.01
C PHE A 85 -6.24 3.00 -0.72
N GLY A 86 -6.24 4.33 -0.85
CA GLY A 86 -5.17 5.06 -1.52
C GLY A 86 -3.79 4.79 -0.90
N VAL A 87 -3.69 4.83 0.42
CA VAL A 87 -2.43 4.53 1.13
C VAL A 87 -1.93 3.14 0.81
N PHE A 88 -2.78 2.11 0.99
CA PHE A 88 -2.37 0.74 0.69
C PHE A 88 -2.01 0.56 -0.78
N TYR A 89 -2.78 1.17 -1.69
CA TYR A 89 -2.56 1.06 -3.12
C TYR A 89 -1.21 1.63 -3.54
N MET A 90 -0.95 2.89 -3.20
CA MET A 90 0.26 3.59 -3.62
C MET A 90 1.51 3.00 -2.98
N ILE A 91 1.46 2.59 -1.70
CA ILE A 91 2.58 1.89 -1.06
C ILE A 91 2.86 0.58 -1.80
N ASN A 92 1.85 -0.27 -2.02
CA ASN A 92 2.08 -1.57 -2.65
C ASN A 92 2.54 -1.45 -4.11
N LYS A 93 1.97 -0.53 -4.88
CA LYS A 93 2.43 -0.24 -6.25
C LYS A 93 3.90 0.18 -6.26
N SER A 94 4.28 1.14 -5.41
CA SER A 94 5.65 1.66 -5.36
C SER A 94 6.67 0.61 -4.88
N LEU A 95 6.29 -0.21 -3.89
CA LEU A 95 7.14 -1.32 -3.46
C LEU A 95 7.27 -2.39 -4.53
N ALA A 96 6.20 -2.69 -5.27
CA ALA A 96 6.26 -3.58 -6.42
C ALA A 96 7.15 -3.02 -7.54
N GLU A 97 7.09 -1.72 -7.85
CA GLU A 97 8.00 -1.05 -8.79
C GLU A 97 9.46 -1.17 -8.34
N LYS A 98 9.72 -0.91 -7.05
CA LYS A 98 11.06 -1.10 -6.48
C LYS A 98 11.51 -2.55 -6.62
N SER A 99 10.67 -3.51 -6.24
CA SER A 99 10.97 -4.94 -6.40
C SER A 99 11.16 -5.37 -7.85
N LYS A 100 10.42 -4.79 -8.81
CA LYS A 100 10.61 -5.00 -10.25
C LYS A 100 11.99 -4.51 -10.71
N SER A 101 12.44 -3.37 -10.18
CA SER A 101 13.73 -2.77 -10.53
C SER A 101 14.93 -3.48 -9.88
N THR A 102 14.81 -3.91 -8.62
CA THR A 102 15.92 -4.48 -7.84
C THR A 102 15.93 -6.00 -7.79
N GLY A 103 14.82 -6.65 -8.15
CA GLY A 103 14.61 -8.10 -8.01
C GLY A 103 14.42 -8.57 -6.55
N LYS A 104 14.29 -7.65 -5.59
CA LYS A 104 14.25 -7.96 -4.15
C LYS A 104 12.96 -7.53 -3.49
N LYS A 105 12.52 -8.32 -2.50
CA LYS A 105 11.38 -8.05 -1.63
C LYS A 105 11.73 -6.95 -0.63
N THR A 106 10.72 -6.21 -0.21
CA THR A 106 10.80 -5.25 0.89
C THR A 106 10.55 -5.94 2.23
N LYS A 107 11.35 -5.67 3.27
CA LYS A 107 11.11 -6.20 4.62
C LYS A 107 9.71 -5.85 5.14
N LEU A 108 9.06 -6.79 5.84
CA LEU A 108 7.73 -6.56 6.43
C LEU A 108 7.73 -5.40 7.42
N SER A 109 8.77 -5.27 8.24
CA SER A 109 8.93 -4.17 9.20
C SER A 109 8.94 -2.80 8.50
N VAL A 110 9.58 -2.69 7.34
CA VAL A 110 9.59 -1.47 6.51
C VAL A 110 8.21 -1.19 5.93
N TYR A 111 7.53 -2.20 5.38
CA TYR A 111 6.16 -2.05 4.89
C TYR A 111 5.22 -1.52 5.98
N ILE A 112 5.24 -2.11 7.17
CA ILE A 112 4.39 -1.68 8.29
C ILE A 112 4.75 -0.27 8.76
N LYS A 113 6.04 0.08 8.79
CA LYS A 113 6.49 1.44 9.09
C LYS A 113 5.93 2.45 8.08
N LEU A 114 6.01 2.15 6.79
CA LEU A 114 5.46 3.01 5.72
C LEU A 114 3.95 3.20 5.86
N VAL A 115 3.20 2.13 6.14
CA VAL A 115 1.75 2.22 6.37
C VAL A 115 1.46 3.10 7.58
N ALA A 116 2.15 2.87 8.70
CA ALA A 116 1.97 3.63 9.94
C ALA A 116 2.27 5.13 9.76
N GLU A 117 3.37 5.47 9.08
CA GLU A 117 3.76 6.86 8.81
C GLU A 117 2.73 7.58 7.93
N ASN A 118 2.24 6.92 6.88
CA ASN A 118 1.22 7.51 6.01
C ASN A 118 -0.13 7.65 6.73
N PHE A 119 -0.50 6.67 7.55
CA PHE A 119 -1.70 6.78 8.39
C PHE A 119 -1.60 7.96 9.35
N ASN A 120 -0.44 8.12 10.02
CA ASN A 120 -0.19 9.24 10.93
C ASN A 120 -0.24 10.60 10.22
N LYS A 121 0.39 10.73 9.04
CA LYS A 121 0.33 11.97 8.23
C LYS A 121 -1.08 12.37 7.81
N LEU A 122 -2.02 11.44 7.79
CA LEU A 122 -3.42 11.64 7.37
C LEU A 122 -4.41 11.67 8.55
N ASP A 123 -3.91 11.73 9.79
CA ASP A 123 -4.70 11.63 11.01
C ASP A 123 -5.62 10.39 11.03
N ILE A 124 -5.14 9.28 10.45
CA ILE A 124 -5.82 7.99 10.45
C ILE A 124 -5.28 7.15 11.62
N PRO A 125 -6.16 6.66 12.52
CA PRO A 125 -5.74 5.79 13.61
C PRO A 125 -5.13 4.47 13.08
N PHE A 126 -3.87 4.22 13.43
CA PHE A 126 -3.18 2.95 13.16
C PHE A 126 -3.09 2.11 14.44
N SER A 127 -4.21 1.52 14.84
CA SER A 127 -4.31 0.68 16.04
C SER A 127 -3.55 -0.66 15.87
N GLU A 128 -3.27 -1.37 16.97
CA GLU A 128 -2.70 -2.72 16.92
C GLU A 128 -3.54 -3.67 16.03
N LYS A 129 -4.88 -3.59 16.07
CA LYS A 129 -5.75 -4.39 15.19
C LYS A 129 -5.58 -4.03 13.71
N THR A 130 -5.38 -2.75 13.43
CA THR A 130 -5.12 -2.26 12.08
C THR A 130 -3.78 -2.76 11.56
N LYS A 131 -2.75 -2.73 12.43
CA LYS A 131 -1.42 -3.26 12.16
C LYS A 131 -1.44 -4.77 11.91
N GLU A 132 -2.13 -5.54 12.74
CA GLU A 132 -2.30 -7.00 12.55
C GLU A 132 -2.97 -7.30 11.20
N ALA A 133 -4.04 -6.57 10.85
CA ALA A 133 -4.71 -6.75 9.57
C ALA A 133 -3.78 -6.42 8.37
N ALA A 134 -2.95 -5.38 8.48
CA ALA A 134 -1.96 -5.04 7.47
C ALA A 134 -0.86 -6.10 7.35
N ILE A 135 -0.37 -6.65 8.47
CA ILE A 135 0.62 -7.72 8.51
C ILE A 135 0.08 -8.99 7.84
N ASP A 136 -1.14 -9.41 8.19
CA ASP A 136 -1.70 -10.64 7.65
C ASP A 136 -1.96 -10.56 6.14
N ALA A 137 -2.34 -9.38 5.65
CA ALA A 137 -2.48 -9.16 4.22
C ALA A 137 -1.11 -9.13 3.52
N ALA A 138 -0.10 -8.47 4.13
CA ALA A 138 1.23 -8.31 3.57
C ALA A 138 1.95 -9.63 3.26
N LYS A 139 1.68 -10.68 4.04
CA LYS A 139 2.24 -12.01 3.82
C LYS A 139 1.88 -12.63 2.46
N ASN A 140 0.84 -12.11 1.81
CA ASN A 140 0.38 -12.58 0.51
C ASN A 140 0.91 -11.73 -0.66
N TYR A 141 1.74 -10.72 -0.40
CA TYR A 141 2.30 -9.83 -1.42
C TYR A 141 3.71 -10.27 -1.83
N PRO A 142 3.94 -10.68 -3.09
CA PRO A 142 5.22 -11.22 -3.54
C PRO A 142 6.40 -10.25 -3.46
N TRP A 143 6.14 -8.93 -3.38
CA TRP A 143 7.13 -7.86 -3.20
C TRP A 143 7.44 -7.55 -1.74
N ILE A 144 6.82 -8.24 -0.78
CA ILE A 144 7.07 -8.08 0.66
C ILE A 144 7.60 -9.40 1.23
N SER A 145 8.63 -9.31 2.07
CA SER A 145 9.17 -10.47 2.78
C SER A 145 8.23 -10.93 3.88
N ASN A 146 8.20 -12.23 4.14
CA ASN A 146 7.50 -12.82 5.27
C ASN A 146 8.34 -12.80 6.55
N ASP A 147 9.64 -12.49 6.43
CA ASP A 147 10.55 -12.45 7.57
C ASP A 147 10.26 -11.21 8.43
N ILE A 148 9.99 -11.48 9.70
CA ILE A 148 9.94 -10.47 10.76
C ILE A 148 11.37 -10.39 11.31
N ASP A 149 12.22 -9.55 10.72
CA ASP A 149 13.45 -9.09 11.38
C ASP A 149 13.08 -8.11 12.52
#